data_AF-F2WW24-F1
#
_entry.id   AF-F2WW24-F1
#
_cell.length_a   1.000
_cell.length_b   1.000
_cell.length_c   1.000
_cell.angle_alpha   90.00
_cell.angle_beta   90.00
_cell.angle_gamma   90.00
#
_symmetry.space_group_name_H-M   'P 1'
#
loop_
_entity.id
_entity.type
_entity.pdbx_description
1 polymer ?
#
loop_
_entity_poly.entity_id
_entity_poly.type
_entity_poly.pdbx_seq_one_letter_code
_entity_poly.pdbx_strand_id
1 'polypeptide(L)' 'VVGDVIGKYHPHGDSAVYYTIVRMAQPFSLRYMLVDGQGNFGSIDGDSAAAMRYTEIRL' A
#
# COMPACT_ATOMS: atom_id res chain seq x y z
N VAL A 1 -5.53 3.13 -8.41
CA VAL A 1 -4.07 3.32 -8.68
C VAL A 1 -3.38 2.01 -9.07
N VAL A 2 -3.49 0.91 -8.30
CA VAL A 2 -2.81 -0.37 -8.58
C VAL A 2 -2.96 -0.84 -10.04
N GLY A 3 -4.19 -0.91 -10.56
CA GLY A 3 -4.44 -1.33 -11.94
C GLY A 3 -3.79 -0.44 -13.02
N ASP A 4 -3.62 0.87 -12.76
CA ASP A 4 -2.98 1.78 -13.70
C ASP A 4 -1.48 1.54 -13.80
N VAL A 5 -0.83 1.27 -12.66
CA VAL A 5 0.59 0.89 -12.59
C VAL A 5 0.83 -0.41 -13.35
N ILE A 6 -0.04 -1.42 -13.14
CA ILE A 6 0.08 -2.71 -13.83
C ILE A 6 -0.14 -2.56 -15.33
N GLY A 7 -1.17 -1.81 -15.72
CA GLY A 7 -1.55 -1.64 -17.12
C GLY A 7 -0.53 -0.85 -17.95
N LYS A 8 0.27 0.04 -17.32
CA LYS A 8 1.15 0.97 -18.05
C LYS A 8 2.64 0.78 -17.81
N TYR A 9 3.06 0.38 -16.61
CA TYR A 9 4.47 0.50 -16.20
C TYR A 9 5.07 -0.77 -15.60
N HIS A 10 4.27 -1.58 -14.91
CA HIS A 10 4.75 -2.77 -14.20
C HIS A 10 3.81 -3.97 -14.42
N PRO A 11 3.92 -4.68 -15.57
CA PRO A 11 2.93 -5.68 -16.01
C PRO A 11 3.12 -7.05 -15.32
N HIS A 12 3.21 -7.04 -14.00
CA HIS A 12 3.38 -8.21 -13.15
C HIS A 12 2.23 -8.25 -12.12
N GLY A 13 2.20 -9.27 -11.27
CA GLY A 13 1.14 -9.46 -10.28
C GLY A 13 0.86 -8.23 -9.41
N ASP A 14 -0.40 -8.05 -9.02
CA ASP A 14 -0.89 -6.90 -8.26
C ASP A 14 -0.40 -6.87 -6.80
N SER A 15 -0.13 -8.05 -6.23
CA SER A 15 0.32 -8.22 -4.86
C SER A 15 1.58 -7.42 -4.54
N ALA A 16 2.59 -7.47 -5.42
CA ALA A 16 3.84 -6.73 -5.22
C ALA A 16 3.61 -5.21 -5.21
N VAL A 17 2.73 -4.71 -6.09
CA VAL A 17 2.38 -3.28 -6.15
C VAL A 17 1.65 -2.86 -4.89
N TYR A 18 0.62 -3.61 -4.48
CA TYR A 18 -0.18 -3.26 -3.30
C TYR A 18 0.62 -3.34 -2.00
N TYR A 19 1.42 -4.41 -1.80
CA TYR A 19 2.23 -4.53 -0.59
C TYR A 19 3.33 -3.47 -0.50
N THR A 20 3.85 -3.01 -1.64
CA THR A 20 4.78 -1.86 -1.66
C THR A 20 4.07 -0.59 -1.20
N ILE A 21 2.85 -0.32 -1.68
CA ILE A 21 2.03 0.82 -1.23
C ILE A 21 1.77 0.72 0.28
N VAL A 22 1.34 -0.46 0.76
CA VAL A 22 1.08 -0.69 2.18
C VAL A 22 2.32 -0.39 3.03
N ARG A 23 3.48 -0.90 2.63
CA ARG A 23 4.75 -0.64 3.34
C ARG A 23 5.09 0.86 3.40
N MET A 24 4.81 1.61 2.33
CA MET A 24 5.10 3.05 2.27
C MET A 24 4.15 3.91 3.11
N ALA A 25 2.97 3.37 3.46
CA ALA A 25 1.96 4.03 4.30
C ALA A 25 2.04 3.63 5.79
N GLN A 26 3.00 2.78 6.18
CA GLN A 26 3.16 2.31 7.55
C GLN A 26 4.15 3.20 8.32
N PRO A 27 3.73 3.93 9.37
CA PRO A 27 4.60 4.85 10.12
C PRO A 27 5.69 4.12 10.94
N PHE A 28 5.49 2.84 11.22
CA PHE A 28 6.47 1.98 11.89
C PHE A 28 7.48 1.35 10.92
N SER A 29 7.25 1.44 9.60
CA SER A 29 8.13 0.85 8.57
C SER A 29 9.13 1.84 7.99
N LEU A 30 8.82 3.15 7.99
CA LEU A 30 9.65 4.21 7.43
C LEU A 30 9.75 5.40 8.39
N ARG A 31 10.93 6.04 8.45
CA ARG A 31 11.13 7.25 9.26
C ARG A 31 10.27 8.43 8.77
N TYR A 32 10.13 8.54 7.45
CA TYR A 32 9.31 9.52 6.75
C TYR A 32 8.47 8.76 5.73
N MET A 33 7.15 8.78 5.88
CA MET A 33 6.23 8.12 4.96
C MET A 33 6.16 8.90 3.64
N LEU A 34 5.99 8.18 2.55
CA LEU A 34 5.84 8.75 1.19
C LEU A 34 4.41 8.62 0.65
N VAL A 35 3.58 7.84 1.34
CA VAL A 35 2.17 7.65 1.02
C VAL A 35 1.36 7.98 2.26
N ASP A 36 0.47 8.96 2.16
CA ASP A 36 -0.54 9.26 3.17
C ASP A 36 -1.75 8.35 2.92
N GLY A 37 -2.09 7.51 3.89
CA GLY A 37 -3.09 6.46 3.75
C GLY A 37 -4.19 6.55 4.80
N GLN A 38 -5.43 6.23 4.40
CA GLN A 38 -6.57 6.08 5.29
C GLN A 38 -7.18 4.68 5.15
N GLY A 39 -7.40 4.01 6.28
CA GLY A 39 -7.89 2.63 6.35
C GLY A 39 -6.98 1.74 7.19
N ASN A 40 -7.17 0.43 7.12
CA ASN A 40 -6.33 -0.54 7.82
C ASN A 40 -5.10 -0.91 6.97
N PHE A 41 -3.93 -0.42 7.37
CA PHE A 41 -2.62 -0.71 6.76
C PHE A 41 -1.76 -1.70 7.56
N GLY A 42 -2.38 -2.48 8.45
CA GLY A 42 -1.71 -3.42 9.33
C GLY A 42 -1.14 -2.77 10.59
N SER A 43 -0.59 -3.61 11.45
CA SER A 43 -0.11 -3.22 12.78
C SER A 43 1.24 -3.87 13.10
N ILE A 44 1.89 -3.40 14.16
CA ILE A 44 3.12 -4.02 14.69
C ILE A 44 2.84 -5.42 15.29
N ASP A 45 1.58 -5.68 15.65
CA ASP A 45 1.11 -6.95 16.20
C ASP A 45 0.98 -8.06 15.14
N GLY A 46 1.23 -7.73 13.87
CA GLY A 46 1.23 -8.67 12.75
C GLY A 46 -0.09 -8.73 11.99
N ASP A 47 -1.06 -7.83 12.28
CA ASP A 47 -2.27 -7.75 11.50
C ASP A 47 -1.96 -7.36 10.06
N SER A 48 -2.53 -8.10 9.12
CA SER A 48 -2.42 -7.76 7.70
C SER A 48 -3.28 -6.53 7.36
N ALA A 49 -2.84 -5.77 6.35
CA ALA A 49 -3.64 -4.70 5.78
C ALA A 49 -4.95 -5.25 5.19
N ALA A 50 -5.97 -4.39 5.13
CA ALA A 50 -7.21 -4.71 4.42
C ALA A 50 -6.96 -4.90 2.91
N ALA A 51 -7.95 -5.39 2.18
CA ALA A 51 -7.86 -5.46 0.72
C ALA A 51 -7.83 -4.05 0.09
N MET A 52 -7.18 -3.91 -1.07
CA MET A 52 -6.98 -2.62 -1.77
C MET A 52 -8.23 -1.79 -2.05
N ARG A 53 -9.42 -2.41 -2.03
CA ARG A 53 -10.72 -1.74 -2.21
C ARG A 53 -11.25 -1.03 -0.94
N TYR A 54 -10.60 -1.21 0.21
CA TYR A 54 -10.99 -0.65 1.51
C TYR A 54 -9.95 0.33 2.06
N THR A 55 -9.00 0.76 1.24
CA THR A 55 -7.94 1.69 1.63
C THR A 55 -7.87 2.83 0.62
N GLU A 56 -7.70 4.05 1.12
CA GLU A 56 -7.49 5.25 0.32
C GLU A 56 -6.07 5.76 0.52
N ILE A 57 -5.48 6.35 -0.53
CA ILE A 57 -4.10 6.87 -0.49
C ILE A 57 -3.97 8.16 -1.28
N ARG A 58 -3.02 8.99 -0.88
CA ARG A 58 -2.52 10.16 -1.62
C ARG A 58 -1.04 10.40 -1.32
N LEU A 59 -0.48 11.43 -1.95
CA LEU A 59 0.83 11.99 -1.62
C LEU A 59 0.71 13.04 -0.52
#